data_AF-E8RKN2-F1
#
_entry.id   AF-E8RKN2-F1
#
_cell.length_a   1.000
_cell.length_b   1.000
_cell.length_c   1.000
_cell.angle_alpha   90.00
_cell.angle_beta   90.00
_cell.angle_gamma   90.00
#
_symmetry.space_group_name_H-M   'P 1'
#
loop_
_entity.id
_entity.type
_entity.pdbx_description
1 polymer ?
#
loop_
_entity_poly.entity_id
_entity_poly.type
_entity_poly.pdbx_seq_one_letter_code
_entity_poly.pdbx_strand_id
1 'polypeptide(L)'
;MSLPSPLILLHPSDNVAVCRAAITAGSVVTVGAEALLITEPIEVGHKVAVRDLNAGDKIFKYGAPIGSMTKDTPKGGHVHMHNMKSDYISSHTREASGGAHA
;
A
#
# COMPACT_ATOMS: atom_id res chain seq x y z
N MET A 1 -8.10 22.95 11.85
CA MET A 1 -6.90 22.37 11.21
C MET A 1 -7.31 21.06 10.57
N SER A 2 -6.95 20.83 9.30
CA SER A 2 -7.15 19.51 8.68
C SER A 2 -6.17 18.52 9.31
N LEU A 3 -6.63 17.29 9.58
CA LEU A 3 -5.75 16.24 10.06
C LEU A 3 -4.69 15.91 8.98
N PRO A 4 -3.47 15.53 9.37
CA PRO A 4 -2.47 15.07 8.40
C PRO A 4 -2.98 13.83 7.66
N SER A 5 -2.63 13.70 6.38
CA SER A 5 -3.04 12.54 5.58
C SER A 5 -2.64 11.21 6.25
N PRO A 6 -3.51 10.17 6.21
CA PRO A 6 -3.17 8.84 6.68
C PRO A 6 -2.19 8.10 5.74
N LEU A 7 -1.80 8.72 4.61
CA LEU A 7 -0.85 8.18 3.65
C LEU A 7 0.44 8.99 3.62
N ILE A 8 1.56 8.29 3.45
CA ILE A 8 2.90 8.88 3.25
C ILE A 8 3.44 8.40 1.90
N LEU A 9 3.74 9.34 1.01
CA LEU A 9 4.61 9.09 -0.15
C LEU A 9 6.06 9.28 0.30
N LEU A 10 6.87 8.23 0.21
CA LEU A 10 8.22 8.23 0.78
C LEU A 10 9.25 8.89 -0.16
N HIS A 11 9.01 8.81 -1.46
CA HIS A 11 9.84 9.43 -2.49
C HIS A 11 8.98 9.91 -3.67
N PRO A 12 9.32 11.02 -4.37
CA PRO A 12 8.53 11.53 -5.49
C PRO A 12 8.30 10.55 -6.65
N SER A 13 9.23 9.60 -6.83
CA SER A 13 9.12 8.55 -7.87
C SER A 13 8.33 7.32 -7.44
N ASP A 14 7.83 7.27 -6.20
CA ASP A 14 7.07 6.12 -5.72
C ASP A 14 5.71 6.03 -6.41
N ASN A 15 5.30 4.83 -6.78
CA ASN A 15 3.97 4.55 -7.31
C ASN A 15 3.04 3.89 -6.28
N VAL A 16 3.49 3.83 -5.03
CA VAL A 16 2.69 3.44 -3.86
C VAL A 16 2.94 4.39 -2.70
N ALA A 17 1.92 4.66 -1.90
CA ALA A 17 2.02 5.33 -0.61
C ALA A 17 1.87 4.31 0.53
N VAL A 18 2.37 4.62 1.72
CA VAL A 18 2.26 3.76 2.91
C VAL A 18 1.23 4.33 3.87
N CYS A 19 0.35 3.47 4.39
CA CYS A 19 -0.61 3.80 5.44
C CYS A 19 0.12 4.03 6.77
N ARG A 20 0.04 5.24 7.33
CA ARG A 20 0.52 5.56 8.69
C ARG A 20 -0.57 5.45 9.77
N ALA A 21 -1.81 5.26 9.34
CA ALA A 21 -2.98 4.95 10.14
C ALA A 21 -3.89 4.04 9.32
N ALA A 22 -4.77 3.27 9.98
CA ALA A 22 -5.79 2.50 9.28
C ALA A 22 -6.74 3.42 8.53
N ILE A 23 -7.19 2.99 7.34
CA ILE A 23 -8.10 3.76 6.47
C ILE A 23 -9.35 2.94 6.24
N THR A 24 -10.52 3.55 6.43
CA THR A 24 -11.81 2.91 6.18
C THR A 24 -12.21 3.02 4.71
N ALA A 25 -12.94 2.01 4.21
CA ALA A 25 -13.56 2.07 2.90
C ALA A 25 -14.48 3.29 2.75
N GLY A 26 -14.56 3.83 1.54
CA GLY A 26 -15.28 5.07 1.21
C GLY A 26 -14.52 6.36 1.53
N SER A 27 -13.35 6.27 2.18
CA SER A 27 -12.54 7.46 2.48
C SER A 27 -11.94 8.07 1.22
N VAL A 28 -11.99 9.39 1.11
CA VAL A 28 -11.18 10.15 0.16
C VAL A 28 -9.98 10.71 0.92
N VAL A 29 -8.79 10.22 0.59
CA VAL A 29 -7.53 10.58 1.24
C VAL A 29 -6.60 11.26 0.25
N THR A 30 -5.80 12.21 0.72
CA THR A 30 -4.88 12.95 -0.15
C THR A 30 -3.45 12.44 -0.04
N VAL A 31 -2.72 12.38 -1.15
CA VAL A 31 -1.26 12.14 -1.19
C VAL A 31 -0.65 13.22 -2.07
N GLY A 32 0.10 14.14 -1.45
CA GLY A 32 0.54 15.35 -2.14
C GLY A 32 -0.66 16.18 -2.60
N ALA A 33 -0.76 16.46 -3.90
CA ALA A 33 -1.88 17.17 -4.51
C ALA A 33 -3.01 16.24 -5.01
N GLU A 34 -2.81 14.92 -4.95
CA GLU A 34 -3.74 13.93 -5.51
C GLU A 34 -4.75 13.47 -4.47
N ALA A 35 -6.01 13.28 -4.88
CA ALA A 35 -7.04 12.63 -4.10
C ALA A 35 -7.21 11.16 -4.53
N LEU A 36 -7.37 10.28 -3.56
CA LEU A 36 -7.51 8.83 -3.73
C LEU A 36 -8.80 8.37 -3.05
N LEU A 37 -9.67 7.69 -3.79
CA LEU A 37 -10.81 6.98 -3.22
C LEU A 37 -10.35 5.60 -2.76
N ILE A 38 -10.56 5.31 -1.48
CA ILE A 38 -10.23 4.01 -0.89
C ILE A 38 -11.50 3.16 -0.86
N THR A 39 -11.52 2.05 -1.59
CA THR A 39 -12.73 1.23 -1.77
C THR A 39 -12.84 0.08 -0.77
N GLU A 40 -11.79 -0.22 -0.03
CA GLU A 40 -11.71 -1.30 0.96
C GLU A 40 -10.90 -0.87 2.19
N PRO A 41 -11.10 -1.47 3.38
CA PRO A 41 -10.28 -1.13 4.54
C PRO A 41 -8.80 -1.50 4.33
N ILE A 42 -7.90 -0.61 4.74
CA ILE A 42 -6.44 -0.82 4.59
C ILE A 42 -5.75 -0.54 5.92
N GLU A 43 -5.02 -1.54 6.41
CA GLU A 43 -4.34 -1.51 7.70
C GLU A 43 -3.07 -0.63 7.70
N VAL A 44 -2.63 -0.25 8.89
CA VAL A 44 -1.36 0.48 9.09
C VAL A 44 -0.18 -0.31 8.52
N GLY A 45 0.76 0.39 7.87
CA GLY A 45 1.96 -0.18 7.26
C GLY A 45 1.74 -0.77 5.86
N HIS A 46 0.50 -1.00 5.45
CA HIS A 46 0.17 -1.50 4.12
C HIS A 46 0.34 -0.40 3.06
N LYS A 47 0.27 -0.79 1.78
CA LYS A 47 0.55 0.09 0.65
C LYS A 47 -0.73 0.39 -0.12
N VAL A 48 -0.82 1.59 -0.69
CA VAL A 48 -1.90 2.06 -1.55
C VAL A 48 -1.32 2.50 -2.89
N ALA A 49 -1.89 2.05 -4.00
CA ALA A 49 -1.49 2.49 -5.33
C ALA A 49 -1.85 3.98 -5.54
N VAL A 50 -0.88 4.83 -5.93
CA VAL A 50 -1.16 6.27 -6.20
C VAL A 50 -1.53 6.55 -7.66
N ARG A 51 -1.47 5.53 -8.50
CA ARG A 51 -1.91 5.47 -9.90
C ARG A 51 -2.36 4.04 -10.22
N ASP A 52 -2.95 3.82 -11.38
CA ASP A 52 -3.22 2.47 -11.85
C ASP A 52 -1.90 1.69 -12.05
N LEU A 53 -1.90 0.44 -11.60
CA LEU A 53 -0.79 -0.50 -11.72
C LEU A 53 -1.30 -1.79 -12.37
N ASN A 54 -0.69 -2.18 -13.49
CA ASN A 54 -1.05 -3.41 -14.20
C ASN A 54 -0.21 -4.59 -13.70
N ALA A 55 -0.68 -5.82 -13.92
CA ALA A 55 0.13 -7.01 -13.68
C ALA A 55 1.48 -6.93 -14.42
N GLY A 56 2.56 -7.22 -13.70
CA GLY A 56 3.93 -7.08 -14.19
C GLY A 56 4.58 -5.72 -13.96
N ASP A 57 3.81 -4.66 -13.64
CA ASP A 57 4.38 -3.34 -13.33
C ASP A 57 5.30 -3.41 -12.11
N LYS A 58 6.41 -2.69 -12.16
CA LYS A 58 7.31 -2.52 -11.01
C LYS A 58 6.66 -1.65 -9.94
N ILE A 59 6.87 -2.03 -8.69
CA ILE A 59 6.44 -1.26 -7.51
C ILE A 59 7.65 -0.52 -6.98
N PHE A 60 7.53 0.79 -6.85
CA PHE A 60 8.57 1.69 -6.35
C PHE A 60 8.20 2.21 -4.97
N LYS A 61 9.11 2.01 -4.02
CA LYS A 61 9.01 2.51 -2.64
C LYS A 61 10.40 3.01 -2.21
N TYR A 62 10.48 4.17 -1.58
CA TYR A 62 11.76 4.83 -1.27
C TYR A 62 12.60 5.15 -2.51
N GLY A 63 11.97 5.36 -3.66
CA GLY A 63 12.65 5.63 -4.93
C GLY A 63 13.32 4.40 -5.56
N ALA A 64 13.14 3.21 -4.99
CA ALA A 64 13.72 1.98 -5.48
C ALA A 64 12.63 0.95 -5.86
N PRO A 65 12.85 0.12 -6.89
CA PRO A 65 11.97 -1.00 -7.16
C PRO A 65 12.06 -2.00 -6.01
N ILE A 66 10.91 -2.46 -5.51
CA ILE A 66 10.82 -3.44 -4.41
C ILE A 66 10.20 -4.76 -4.85
N GLY A 67 9.62 -4.81 -6.05
CA GLY A 67 8.86 -5.96 -6.52
C GLY A 67 8.04 -5.63 -7.75
N SER A 68 7.16 -6.56 -8.10
CA SER A 68 6.26 -6.45 -9.25
C SER A 68 4.82 -6.79 -8.86
N MET A 69 3.86 -6.15 -9.50
CA MET A 69 2.45 -6.52 -9.40
C MET A 69 2.20 -7.91 -9.99
N THR A 70 1.32 -8.68 -9.37
CA THR A 70 0.85 -9.99 -9.86
C THR A 70 -0.57 -9.93 -10.40
N LYS A 71 -1.30 -8.84 -10.13
CA LYS A 71 -2.65 -8.55 -10.62
C LYS A 71 -2.80 -7.04 -10.83
N ASP A 72 -3.71 -6.64 -11.70
CA ASP A 72 -4.06 -5.23 -11.87
C ASP A 72 -4.61 -4.65 -10.56
N THR A 73 -4.31 -3.38 -10.30
CA THR A 73 -4.79 -2.65 -9.12
C THR A 73 -5.03 -1.20 -9.50
N PRO A 74 -6.26 -0.69 -9.35
CA PRO A 74 -6.57 0.69 -9.67
C PRO A 74 -5.92 1.64 -8.67
N LYS A 75 -5.78 2.91 -9.05
CA LYS A 75 -5.46 4.01 -8.15
C LYS A 75 -6.35 3.98 -6.91
N GLY A 76 -5.75 4.06 -5.72
CA GLY A 76 -6.44 3.93 -4.42
C GLY A 76 -6.57 2.48 -3.92
N GLY A 77 -6.21 1.49 -4.74
CA GLY A 77 -6.28 0.08 -4.37
C GLY A 77 -5.18 -0.36 -3.40
N HIS A 78 -5.49 -1.37 -2.57
CA HIS A 78 -4.56 -1.97 -1.62
C HIS A 78 -3.48 -2.79 -2.33
N VAL A 79 -2.21 -2.55 -2.03
CA VAL A 79 -1.06 -3.30 -2.58
C VAL A 79 -0.38 -4.13 -1.47
N HIS A 80 -0.53 -5.45 -1.55
CA HIS A 80 0.04 -6.40 -0.59
C HIS A 80 0.37 -7.75 -1.25
N MET A 81 0.84 -8.72 -0.48
CA MET A 81 1.22 -10.07 -0.94
C MET A 81 0.16 -10.79 -1.82
N HIS A 82 -1.12 -10.39 -1.77
CA HIS A 82 -2.18 -10.98 -2.60
C HIS A 82 -2.17 -10.51 -4.07
N ASN A 83 -1.58 -9.35 -4.37
CA ASN A 83 -1.51 -8.73 -5.70
C ASN A 83 -0.12 -8.18 -6.05
N MET A 84 0.89 -8.41 -5.20
CA MET A 84 2.29 -8.15 -5.53
C MET A 84 3.21 -9.23 -5.00
N LYS A 85 4.40 -9.31 -5.59
CA LYS A 85 5.52 -10.10 -5.08
C LYS A 85 6.78 -9.24 -4.99
N SER A 86 7.64 -9.57 -4.04
CA SER A 86 9.00 -9.05 -4.00
C SER A 86 9.84 -9.72 -5.08
N ASP A 87 10.73 -8.96 -5.72
CA ASP A 87 11.66 -9.49 -6.73
C ASP A 87 13.04 -9.84 -6.15
N TYR A 88 13.28 -9.54 -4.87
CA TYR A 88 14.59 -9.66 -4.23
C TYR A 88 14.62 -10.71 -3.11
N ILE A 89 13.54 -10.80 -2.33
CA ILE A 89 13.44 -11.66 -1.16
C ILE A 89 12.07 -12.33 -1.16
N SER A 90 12.03 -13.64 -1.02
CA SER A 90 10.77 -14.39 -0.89
C SER A 90 9.98 -13.95 0.34
N SER A 91 8.68 -13.74 0.17
CA SER A 91 7.78 -13.44 1.28
C SER A 91 7.50 -14.71 2.09
N HIS A 92 7.65 -14.62 3.41
CA HIS A 92 7.30 -15.68 4.35
C HIS A 92 6.29 -15.13 5.36
N THR A 93 5.13 -15.78 5.47
CA THR A 93 4.16 -15.48 6.51
C THR A 93 4.59 -16.18 7.78
N ARG A 94 4.67 -15.45 8.90
CA ARG A 94 4.84 -16.07 10.22
C ARG A 94 3.46 -16.50 10.69
N GLU A 95 3.30 -17.77 11.05
CA GLU A 95 2.12 -18.22 11.78
C GLU A 95 2.05 -17.46 13.10
N ALA A 96 0.89 -16.88 13.40
CA ALA A 96 0.67 -16.25 14.69
C ALA A 96 0.65 -17.35 15.76
N SER A 97 1.75 -17.52 16.49
CA SER A 97 1.72 -18.33 17.72
C SER A 97 0.79 -17.63 18.71
N GLY A 98 -0.41 -18.15 18.87
CA GLY A 98 -1.41 -17.67 19.82
C GLY A 98 -0.86 -17.72 21.24
N GLY A 99 -0.34 -16.60 21.72
CA GLY A 99 -0.07 -16.37 23.13
C GLY A 99 -1.36 -16.03 23.83
N ALA A 100 -2.11 -17.06 24.26
CA ALA A 100 -3.13 -16.89 25.27
C ALA A 100 -2.42 -16.51 26.58
N HIS A 101 -2.39 -15.22 26.89
CA HIS A 101 -2.14 -14.76 28.24
C HIS A 101 -3.47 -14.84 29.00
N ALA A 102 -3.59 -15.89 29.82
CA ALA A 102 -4.46 -15.91 30.99
C ALA A 102 -3.82 -15.07 32.11
#